data_AF-W6Q998-F1
#
_entry.id   AF-W6Q998-F1
#
_cell.length_a   1.000
_cell.length_b   1.000
_cell.length_c   1.000
_cell.angle_alpha   90.00
_cell.angle_beta   90.00
_cell.angle_gamma   90.00
#
_symmetry.space_group_name_H-M   'P 1'
#
loop_
_entity.id
_entity.type
_entity.pdbx_description
1 polymer ?
#
loop_
_entity_poly.entity_id
_entity_poly.type
_entity_poly.pdbx_seq_one_letter_code
_entity_poly.pdbx_strand_id
1 'polypeptide(L)'
;MYGNALQAASEGGHQEIVKLLLTKGADVNAQGGDYSNALQAASHRGHQGIVKLLLNKGADVNAQSGDYSNALQAASNGGHQEIVKLLLTKGADVNAQGGMYGNALQAASFRGHQEIVDLLLNKGADVNAQGGMNGNALQAASFRGHQEIVDLLQRTGAITMPSP
;
A
#
# COMPACT_ATOMS: atom_id res chain seq x y z
N MET A 1 1.61 6.35 -17.64
CA MET A 1 2.87 6.91 -18.19
C MET A 1 3.82 7.16 -17.02
N TYR A 2 5.08 6.71 -17.07
CA TYR A 2 6.04 6.90 -15.96
C TYR A 2 6.38 8.39 -15.76
N GLY A 3 6.46 8.82 -14.50
CA GLY A 3 6.75 10.22 -14.13
C GLY A 3 8.23 10.57 -14.16
N ASN A 4 9.11 9.62 -13.84
CA ASN A 4 10.56 9.80 -13.90
C ASN A 4 11.31 8.46 -14.04
N ALA A 5 12.60 8.52 -14.36
CA ALA A 5 13.44 7.34 -14.60
C ALA A 5 13.59 6.45 -13.35
N LEU A 6 13.60 7.04 -12.15
CA LEU A 6 13.72 6.30 -10.89
C LEU A 6 12.46 5.46 -10.67
N GLN A 7 11.28 6.03 -10.88
CA GLN A 7 10.01 5.30 -10.81
C GLN A 7 9.96 4.17 -11.84
N ALA A 8 10.32 4.42 -13.10
CA ALA A 8 10.28 3.39 -14.15
C ALA A 8 11.22 2.21 -13.82
N ALA A 9 12.44 2.49 -13.36
CA ALA A 9 13.38 1.46 -12.93
C ALA A 9 12.88 0.69 -11.69
N SER A 10 12.26 1.40 -10.74
CA SER A 10 11.66 0.81 -9.54
C SER A 10 10.46 -0.07 -9.84
N GLU A 11 9.62 0.31 -10.80
CA GLU A 11 8.50 -0.52 -11.27
C GLU A 11 9.00 -1.78 -12.00
N GLY A 12 9.98 -1.62 -12.88
CA GLY A 12 10.56 -2.71 -13.67
C GLY A 12 11.46 -3.67 -12.90
N GLY A 13 11.73 -3.42 -11.62
CA GLY A 13 12.58 -4.30 -10.80
C GLY A 13 14.08 -4.16 -11.10
N HIS A 14 14.50 -3.07 -11.75
CA HIS A 14 15.88 -2.87 -12.19
C HIS A 14 16.76 -2.31 -11.07
N GLN A 15 17.07 -3.13 -10.07
CA GLN A 15 17.74 -2.69 -8.83
C GLN A 15 19.07 -1.95 -9.07
N GLU A 16 19.90 -2.42 -10.01
CA GLU A 16 21.19 -1.75 -10.30
C GLU A 16 20.99 -0.39 -10.99
N ILE A 17 19.93 -0.24 -11.80
CA ILE A 17 19.58 1.05 -12.40
C ILE A 17 19.07 2.01 -11.32
N VAL A 18 18.21 1.55 -10.42
CA VAL A 18 17.76 2.35 -9.26
C VAL A 18 18.95 2.84 -8.44
N LYS A 19 19.90 1.95 -8.13
CA LYS A 19 21.12 2.29 -7.39
C LYS A 19 21.98 3.32 -8.13
N LEU A 20 22.15 3.17 -9.45
CA LEU A 20 22.88 4.12 -10.28
C LEU A 20 22.21 5.50 -10.27
N LEU A 21 20.90 5.57 -10.48
CA LEU A 21 20.14 6.82 -10.51
C LEU A 21 20.26 7.59 -9.18
N LEU A 22 20.08 6.89 -8.05
CA LEU A 22 20.23 7.50 -6.72
C LEU A 22 21.66 7.98 -6.46
N THR A 23 22.67 7.24 -6.94
CA THR A 23 24.08 7.66 -6.85
C THR A 23 24.38 8.89 -7.70
N LYS A 24 23.63 9.08 -8.81
CA LYS A 24 23.72 10.25 -9.68
C LYS A 24 22.85 11.43 -9.22
N GLY A 25 22.25 11.35 -8.03
CA GLY A 25 21.50 12.46 -7.44
C GLY A 25 20.04 12.54 -7.86
N ALA A 26 19.45 11.46 -8.37
CA ALA A 26 18.01 11.40 -8.54
C ALA A 26 17.31 11.64 -7.19
N ASP A 27 16.32 12.52 -7.17
CA ASP A 27 15.50 12.74 -5.99
C ASP A 27 14.69 11.48 -5.68
N VAL A 28 14.97 10.88 -4.53
CA VAL A 28 14.32 9.64 -4.06
C VAL A 28 12.81 9.81 -3.85
N ASN A 29 12.36 11.04 -3.60
CA ASN A 29 10.98 11.41 -3.34
C ASN A 29 10.30 12.05 -4.56
N ALA A 30 10.94 12.04 -5.72
CA ALA A 30 10.39 12.60 -6.95
C ALA A 30 9.01 12.00 -7.24
N GLN A 31 8.01 12.89 -7.35
CA GLN A 31 6.63 12.52 -7.63
C GLN A 31 6.29 12.60 -9.13
N GLY A 32 5.29 11.85 -9.58
CA GLY A 32 4.75 11.84 -10.95
C GLY A 32 4.39 10.44 -11.46
N GLY A 33 3.69 10.38 -12.59
CA GLY A 33 3.28 9.13 -13.24
C GLY A 33 2.27 8.30 -12.47
N ASP A 34 1.94 7.12 -13.00
CA ASP A 34 0.81 6.30 -12.54
C ASP A 34 0.98 5.78 -11.09
N TYR A 35 2.22 5.56 -10.65
CA TYR A 35 2.52 5.10 -9.29
C TYR A 35 2.88 6.21 -8.32
N SER A 36 2.77 7.47 -8.73
CA SER A 36 3.17 8.66 -7.98
C SER A 36 4.64 8.77 -7.58
N ASN A 37 5.31 7.75 -7.05
CA ASN A 37 6.74 7.78 -6.74
C ASN A 37 7.37 6.38 -6.87
N ALA A 38 8.70 6.31 -6.72
CA ALA A 38 9.46 5.07 -6.85
C ALA A 38 9.15 4.03 -5.75
N LEU A 39 8.89 4.49 -4.51
CA LEU A 39 8.60 3.62 -3.38
C LEU A 39 7.25 2.92 -3.55
N GLN A 40 6.23 3.65 -3.98
CA GLN A 40 4.90 3.11 -4.30
C GLN A 40 4.97 2.12 -5.47
N ALA A 41 5.70 2.45 -6.54
CA ALA A 41 5.88 1.56 -7.70
C ALA A 41 6.54 0.22 -7.31
N ALA A 42 7.67 0.27 -6.61
CA ALA A 42 8.36 -0.93 -6.15
C ALA A 42 7.51 -1.74 -5.14
N SER A 43 6.77 -1.05 -4.27
CA SER A 43 5.89 -1.68 -3.28
C SER A 43 4.73 -2.42 -3.92
N HIS A 44 4.07 -1.82 -4.93
CA HIS A 44 2.99 -2.46 -5.67
C HIS A 44 3.48 -3.68 -6.48
N ARG A 45 4.68 -3.60 -7.07
CA ARG A 45 5.24 -4.66 -7.91
C ARG A 45 5.98 -5.76 -7.13
N GLY A 46 6.18 -5.61 -5.83
CA GLY A 46 6.79 -6.65 -4.99
C GLY A 46 8.32 -6.64 -4.96
N HIS A 47 8.96 -5.56 -5.40
CA HIS A 47 10.43 -5.48 -5.50
C HIS A 47 11.08 -5.13 -4.15
N GLN A 48 11.08 -6.10 -3.22
CA GLN A 48 11.50 -5.89 -1.84
C GLN A 48 12.94 -5.32 -1.70
N GLY A 49 13.87 -5.73 -2.56
CA GLY A 49 15.25 -5.20 -2.57
C GLY A 49 15.29 -3.71 -2.91
N ILE A 50 14.45 -3.28 -3.85
CA ILE A 50 14.32 -1.87 -4.25
C ILE A 50 13.63 -1.06 -3.15
N VAL A 51 12.57 -1.59 -2.54
CA VAL A 51 11.91 -0.93 -1.39
C VAL A 51 12.91 -0.66 -0.26
N LYS A 52 13.70 -1.68 0.12
CA LYS A 52 14.77 -1.53 1.13
C LYS A 52 15.78 -0.45 0.73
N LEU A 53 16.22 -0.46 -0.53
CA LEU A 53 17.18 0.52 -1.05
C LEU A 53 16.63 1.95 -0.98
N LEU A 54 15.40 2.17 -1.44
CA LEU A 54 14.75 3.49 -1.44
C LEU A 54 14.58 4.04 -0.02
N LEU A 55 14.09 3.22 0.92
CA LEU A 55 13.94 3.61 2.32
C LEU A 55 15.30 3.95 2.97
N ASN A 56 16.35 3.16 2.67
CA ASN A 56 17.71 3.45 3.13
C ASN A 56 18.31 4.72 2.52
N LYS A 57 17.77 5.19 1.38
CA LYS A 57 18.15 6.43 0.70
C LYS A 57 17.27 7.62 1.08
N GLY A 58 16.40 7.47 2.08
CA GLY A 58 15.59 8.57 2.61
C GLY A 58 14.26 8.77 1.89
N ALA A 59 13.74 7.74 1.22
CA ALA A 59 12.36 7.77 0.74
C ALA A 59 11.41 8.01 1.93
N ASP A 60 10.51 8.97 1.78
CA ASP A 60 9.45 9.22 2.76
C ASP A 60 8.44 8.06 2.70
N VAL A 61 8.40 7.27 3.77
CA VAL A 61 7.54 6.10 3.91
C VAL A 61 6.04 6.48 3.88
N ASN A 62 5.71 7.71 4.26
CA ASN A 62 4.35 8.21 4.37
C ASN A 62 3.98 9.18 3.22
N ALA A 63 4.81 9.30 2.19
CA ALA A 63 4.51 10.17 1.05
C ALA A 63 3.16 9.81 0.41
N GLN A 64 2.25 10.79 0.37
CA GLN A 64 0.89 10.62 -0.13
C GLN A 64 0.70 11.24 -1.53
N SER A 65 0.23 10.46 -2.50
CA SER A 65 -0.12 10.90 -3.87
C SER A 65 -0.70 9.76 -4.71
N GLY A 66 -1.52 10.11 -5.71
CA GLY A 66 -2.10 9.22 -6.73
C GLY A 66 -2.97 8.08 -6.21
N ASP A 67 -3.16 7.05 -7.04
CA ASP A 67 -4.23 6.06 -6.86
C ASP A 67 -4.10 5.22 -5.59
N TYR A 68 -2.88 4.91 -5.16
CA TYR A 68 -2.64 4.16 -3.93
C TYR A 68 -2.48 5.05 -2.70
N SER A 69 -2.47 6.38 -2.82
CA SER A 69 -2.05 7.31 -1.76
C SER A 69 -0.61 7.07 -1.28
N ASN A 70 -0.28 5.96 -0.63
CA ASN A 70 1.02 5.68 -0.05
C ASN A 70 1.54 4.27 -0.38
N ALA A 71 2.80 4.00 0.01
CA ALA A 71 3.46 2.74 -0.26
C ALA A 71 2.82 1.54 0.47
N LEU A 72 2.23 1.77 1.66
CA LEU A 72 1.59 0.72 2.44
C LEU A 72 0.33 0.21 1.73
N GLN A 73 -0.54 1.10 1.26
CA GLN A 73 -1.72 0.72 0.47
C GLN A 73 -1.31 0.08 -0.86
N ALA A 74 -0.24 0.56 -1.51
CA ALA A 74 0.29 -0.05 -2.74
C ALA A 74 0.75 -1.51 -2.52
N ALA A 75 1.53 -1.79 -1.46
CA ALA A 75 1.96 -3.13 -1.09
C ALA A 75 0.80 -4.04 -0.68
N SER A 76 -0.16 -3.49 0.08
CA SER A 76 -1.37 -4.19 0.49
C SER A 76 -2.26 -4.54 -0.69
N ASN A 77 -2.33 -3.69 -1.72
CA ASN A 77 -3.04 -4.02 -2.96
C ASN A 77 -2.35 -5.15 -3.75
N GLY A 78 -1.02 -5.08 -3.83
CA GLY A 78 -0.19 -6.05 -4.55
C GLY A 78 -0.05 -7.41 -3.87
N GLY A 79 -0.46 -7.55 -2.61
CA GLY A 79 -0.35 -8.82 -1.86
C GLY A 79 1.04 -9.07 -1.27
N HIS A 80 1.89 -8.04 -1.15
CA HIS A 80 3.30 -8.21 -0.78
C HIS A 80 3.52 -8.12 0.74
N GLN A 81 3.17 -9.18 1.46
CA GLN A 81 3.19 -9.22 2.93
C GLN A 81 4.53 -8.78 3.55
N GLU A 82 5.67 -9.22 3.00
CA GLU A 82 7.00 -8.85 3.52
C GLU A 82 7.32 -7.36 3.32
N ILE A 83 6.77 -6.73 2.27
CA ILE A 83 6.88 -5.28 2.07
C ILE A 83 5.99 -4.54 3.05
N VAL A 84 4.76 -5.01 3.29
CA VAL A 84 3.86 -4.44 4.30
C VAL A 84 4.54 -4.45 5.69
N LYS A 85 5.12 -5.58 6.11
CA LYS A 85 5.89 -5.68 7.37
C LYS A 85 7.04 -4.69 7.43
N LEU A 86 7.80 -4.57 6.33
CA LEU A 86 8.93 -3.64 6.25
C LEU A 86 8.49 -2.19 6.39
N LEU A 87 7.46 -1.78 5.66
CA LEU A 87 6.94 -0.40 5.69
C LEU A 87 6.43 -0.03 7.09
N LEU A 88 5.66 -0.91 7.74
CA LEU A 88 5.19 -0.70 9.12
C LEU A 88 6.36 -0.60 10.11
N THR A 89 7.39 -1.44 9.96
CA THR A 89 8.62 -1.38 10.77
C THR A 89 9.38 -0.06 10.55
N LYS A 90 9.25 0.54 9.36
CA LYS A 90 9.86 1.82 9.01
C LYS A 90 8.99 3.03 9.34
N GLY A 91 7.87 2.84 10.05
CA GLY A 91 7.02 3.93 10.53
C GLY A 91 5.94 4.37 9.55
N ALA A 92 5.53 3.50 8.63
CA ALA A 92 4.32 3.74 7.85
C ALA A 92 3.11 3.87 8.78
N ASP A 93 2.31 4.92 8.58
CA ASP A 93 1.04 5.08 9.29
C ASP A 93 0.03 4.03 8.77
N VAL A 94 -0.32 3.10 9.64
CA VAL A 94 -1.27 2.00 9.35
C VAL A 94 -2.66 2.51 8.99
N ASN A 95 -3.02 3.70 9.47
CA ASN A 95 -4.34 4.30 9.30
C ASN A 95 -4.37 5.43 8.26
N ALA A 96 -3.26 5.68 7.55
CA ALA A 96 -3.18 6.71 6.53
C ALA A 96 -4.29 6.54 5.47
N GLN A 97 -5.06 7.60 5.29
CA GLN A 97 -6.21 7.64 4.39
C GLN A 97 -5.86 8.23 3.02
N GLY A 98 -6.64 7.88 2.00
CA GLY A 98 -6.58 8.40 0.64
C GLY A 98 -6.51 7.31 -0.42
N GLY A 99 -6.35 7.74 -1.67
CA GLY A 99 -6.30 6.84 -2.82
C GLY A 99 -7.67 6.21 -3.10
N MET A 100 -7.73 5.37 -4.12
CA MET A 100 -8.98 4.78 -4.60
C MET A 100 -9.61 3.80 -3.58
N TYR A 101 -8.78 3.16 -2.76
CA TYR A 101 -9.25 2.18 -1.79
C TYR A 101 -9.65 2.79 -0.46
N GLY A 102 -9.11 3.96 -0.11
CA GLY A 102 -9.30 4.64 1.17
C GLY A 102 -8.16 4.39 2.16
N ASN A 103 -7.81 3.14 2.49
CA ASN A 103 -6.59 2.81 3.25
C ASN A 103 -6.00 1.44 2.90
N ALA A 104 -4.92 1.03 3.58
CA ALA A 104 -4.25 -0.24 3.32
C ALA A 104 -5.10 -1.47 3.67
N LEU A 105 -5.91 -1.39 4.74
CA LEU A 105 -6.81 -2.46 5.16
C LEU A 105 -7.87 -2.71 4.10
N GLN A 106 -8.53 -1.64 3.64
CA GLN A 106 -9.54 -1.68 2.58
C GLN A 106 -8.96 -2.22 1.25
N ALA A 107 -7.73 -1.84 0.89
CA ALA A 107 -7.06 -2.38 -0.30
C ALA A 107 -6.80 -3.89 -0.20
N ALA A 108 -6.28 -4.38 0.94
CA ALA A 108 -6.06 -5.81 1.16
C ALA A 108 -7.37 -6.60 1.17
N SER A 109 -8.39 -6.06 1.84
CA SER A 109 -9.74 -6.65 1.89
C SER A 109 -10.40 -6.72 0.52
N PHE A 110 -10.26 -5.69 -0.32
CA PHE A 110 -10.76 -5.71 -1.71
C PHE A 110 -10.03 -6.72 -2.59
N ARG A 111 -8.77 -7.01 -2.30
CA ARG A 111 -7.94 -7.91 -3.13
C ARG A 111 -7.92 -9.35 -2.63
N GLY A 112 -8.44 -9.63 -1.45
CA GLY A 112 -8.52 -10.99 -0.90
C GLY A 112 -7.25 -11.42 -0.16
N HIS A 113 -6.39 -10.48 0.26
CA HIS A 113 -5.10 -10.80 0.88
C HIS A 113 -5.24 -10.96 2.40
N GLN A 114 -5.75 -12.11 2.83
CA GLN A 114 -6.10 -12.36 4.24
C GLN A 114 -4.91 -12.16 5.20
N GLU A 115 -3.71 -12.67 4.89
CA GLU A 115 -2.57 -12.51 5.81
C GLU A 115 -2.16 -11.05 6.00
N ILE A 116 -2.43 -10.19 5.01
CA ILE A 116 -2.20 -8.75 5.10
C ILE A 116 -3.29 -8.08 5.93
N VAL A 117 -4.55 -8.49 5.78
CA VAL A 117 -5.65 -8.02 6.64
C VAL A 117 -5.35 -8.32 8.11
N ASP A 118 -4.99 -9.58 8.42
CA ASP A 118 -4.59 -9.99 9.77
C ASP A 118 -3.42 -9.16 10.29
N LEU A 119 -2.39 -8.96 9.48
CA LEU A 119 -1.22 -8.18 9.85
C LEU A 119 -1.58 -6.72 10.17
N LEU A 120 -2.39 -6.07 9.35
CA LEU A 120 -2.79 -4.67 9.52
C LEU A 120 -3.65 -4.49 10.78
N LEU A 121 -4.61 -5.39 11.03
CA LEU A 121 -5.42 -5.38 12.25
C LEU A 121 -4.56 -5.56 13.50
N ASN A 122 -3.62 -6.51 13.48
CA ASN A 122 -2.65 -6.71 14.55
C ASN A 122 -1.73 -5.51 14.78
N LYS A 123 -1.62 -4.61 13.79
CA LYS A 123 -0.83 -3.37 13.86
C LYS A 123 -1.67 -2.14 14.17
N GLY A 124 -2.95 -2.32 14.53
CA GLY A 124 -3.83 -1.24 14.97
C GLY A 124 -4.54 -0.50 13.85
N ALA A 125 -4.74 -1.15 12.70
CA ALA A 125 -5.63 -0.63 11.66
C ALA A 125 -7.05 -0.45 12.23
N ASP A 126 -7.65 0.71 12.02
CA ASP A 126 -9.04 0.97 12.35
C ASP A 126 -9.94 0.17 11.41
N VAL A 127 -10.55 -0.87 11.97
CA VAL A 127 -11.44 -1.80 11.26
C VAL A 127 -12.68 -1.10 10.69
N ASN A 128 -13.11 0.01 11.30
CA ASN A 128 -14.30 0.77 10.93
C ASN A 128 -13.96 2.06 10.16
N ALA A 129 -12.70 2.26 9.76
CA ALA A 129 -12.31 3.39 8.94
C ALA A 129 -13.17 3.46 7.67
N GLN A 130 -13.66 4.66 7.36
CA GLN A 130 -14.45 4.93 6.17
C GLN A 130 -13.62 5.69 5.13
N GLY A 131 -13.78 5.34 3.86
CA GLY A 131 -13.08 5.97 2.75
C GLY A 131 -13.12 5.13 1.47
N GLY A 132 -12.53 5.69 0.41
CA GLY A 132 -12.42 5.02 -0.87
C GLY A 132 -13.76 4.69 -1.54
N MET A 133 -13.70 3.90 -2.61
CA MET A 133 -14.88 3.57 -3.43
C MET A 133 -15.85 2.59 -2.76
N ASN A 134 -15.39 1.81 -1.79
CA ASN A 134 -16.18 0.75 -1.16
C ASN A 134 -16.70 1.10 0.23
N GLY A 135 -16.42 2.29 0.75
CA GLY A 135 -16.84 2.73 2.08
C GLY A 135 -15.92 2.20 3.18
N ASN A 136 -15.87 0.88 3.42
CA ASN A 136 -14.97 0.29 4.42
C ASN A 136 -14.45 -1.10 4.04
N ALA A 137 -13.58 -1.68 4.88
CA ALA A 137 -12.91 -2.94 4.61
C ALA A 137 -13.90 -4.11 4.49
N LEU A 138 -14.95 -4.12 5.32
CA LEU A 138 -15.98 -5.16 5.31
C LEU A 138 -16.81 -5.09 4.03
N GLN A 139 -17.23 -3.89 3.62
CA GLN A 139 -17.95 -3.66 2.37
C GLN A 139 -17.07 -4.01 1.15
N ALA A 140 -15.78 -3.69 1.18
CA ALA A 140 -14.84 -4.04 0.12
C ALA A 140 -14.67 -5.56 -0.04
N ALA A 141 -14.49 -6.30 1.06
CA ALA A 141 -14.40 -7.77 1.05
C ALA A 141 -15.72 -8.41 0.59
N SER A 142 -16.86 -7.90 1.07
CA SER A 142 -18.19 -8.39 0.72
C SER A 142 -18.49 -8.19 -0.77
N PHE A 143 -18.18 -7.00 -1.31
CA PHE A 143 -18.36 -6.69 -2.73
C PHE A 143 -17.58 -7.64 -3.65
N ARG A 144 -16.43 -8.15 -3.18
CA ARG A 144 -15.56 -9.06 -3.94
C ARG A 144 -15.74 -10.54 -3.59
N GLY A 145 -16.63 -10.87 -2.65
CA GLY A 145 -16.93 -12.25 -2.24
C GLY A 145 -15.82 -12.91 -1.40
N HIS A 146 -14.97 -12.13 -0.72
CA HIS A 146 -13.89 -12.67 0.12
C HIS A 146 -14.41 -13.08 1.50
N GLN A 147 -15.14 -14.20 1.57
CA GLN A 147 -15.89 -14.62 2.77
C GLN A 147 -15.01 -14.76 4.02
N GLU A 148 -13.81 -15.33 3.90
CA GLU A 148 -12.90 -15.51 5.05
C GLU A 148 -12.50 -14.16 5.67
N ILE A 149 -12.30 -13.14 4.84
CA ILE A 149 -12.01 -11.77 5.28
C ILE A 149 -13.26 -11.11 5.88
N VAL A 150 -14.44 -11.35 5.30
CA VAL A 150 -15.72 -10.87 5.87
C VAL A 150 -15.88 -11.40 7.30
N ASP A 151 -15.72 -12.72 7.49
CA ASP A 151 -15.85 -13.36 8.79
C ASP A 151 -14.80 -12.86 9.79
N LEU A 152 -13.56 -12.62 9.32
CA LEU A 152 -12.49 -12.05 10.14
C LEU A 152 -12.80 -10.62 10.59
N LEU A 153 -13.26 -9.77 9.68
CA LEU A 153 -13.59 -8.37 9.97
C LEU A 153 -14.78 -8.27 10.94
N GLN A 154 -15.81 -9.10 10.75
CA GLN A 154 -16.94 -9.16 11.70
C GLN A 154 -16.49 -9.58 13.10
N ARG A 155 -15.61 -10.58 13.21
CA ARG A 155 -15.03 -11.02 14.49
C ARG A 155 -14.20 -9.94 15.18
N THR A 156 -13.62 -9.02 14.42
CA THR A 156 -12.79 -7.91 14.93
C THR A 156 -13.58 -6.62 15.15
N GLY A 157 -14.91 -6.67 15.04
CA GLY A 157 -15.80 -5.54 15.37
C GLY A 157 -16.09 -4.61 14.19
N ALA A 158 -15.90 -5.06 12.95
CA ALA A 158 -16.38 -4.35 11.77
C ALA A 158 -17.92 -4.31 11.77
N ILE A 159 -18.51 -3.12 11.68
CA ILE A 159 -19.96 -2.94 11.73
C ILE A 159 -20.52 -2.81 10.31
N THR A 160 -21.55 -3.57 9.96
CA THR A 160 -22.37 -3.29 8.77
C THR A 160 -23.36 -2.18 9.10
N MET A 161 -23.23 -1.00 8.51
CA MET A 161 -24.32 -0.02 8.56
C MET A 161 -25.50 -0.55 7.73
N PRO A 162 -26.76 -0.32 8.17
CA PRO A 162 -27.92 -0.62 7.35
C PRO A 162 -27.85 0.22 6.06
N SER A 163 -28.19 -0.39 4.92
CA SER A 163 -28.38 0.32 3.66
C SER A 163 -29.36 1.49 3.87
N PRO A 164 -29.13 2.68 3.27
CA PRO A 164 -30.08 3.79 3.33
C PRO A 164 -31.43 3.41 2.72
#